data_AF-A0A4S4KF63-F1
#
_entry.id   AF-A0A4S4KF63-F1
#
_cell.length_a   1.000
_cell.length_b   1.000
_cell.length_c   1.000
_cell.angle_alpha   90.00
_cell.angle_beta   90.00
_cell.angle_gamma   90.00
#
_symmetry.space_group_name_H-M   'P 1'
#
loop_
_entity.id
_entity.type
_entity.pdbx_description
1 polymer ?
#
loop_
_entity_poly.entity_id
_entity_poly.type
_entity_poly.pdbx_seq_one_letter_code
_entity_poly.pdbx_strand_id
1 'polypeptide(L)'
;MTSQYFDYRDADLVLRCSSSPTPLDFRVHKCILSAASPFFRDMFTLPQAPHNSDEGDELPIVEVSEGSSTMEMLLRYVYPVLNPTIDTLDDLTVVLEAAYKYDMVVAIETLRTLLLLPRFLEETPTRIYAIASRFELEEEAKVASRYTLKINVLDCPLSEDLKFISAYQYHRLLDLHRQRAKAAQELLHIPDTVKCMMCNGTHYGVFLPPKWWKDFEERAKEELRVRPTTEVIFSMSFLAQSAQTGCERCAMSVLEAHWFLTKLKKSMDELPSTI
;
A
#
# COMPACT_ATOMS: atom_id res chain seq x y z
N MET A 1 1.62 -36.79 4.38
CA MET A 1 1.47 -36.74 2.90
C MET A 1 2.66 -35.95 2.36
N THR A 2 3.14 -36.18 1.13
CA THR A 2 4.25 -35.39 0.56
C THR A 2 3.72 -34.31 -0.38
N SER A 3 4.39 -33.15 -0.45
CA SER A 3 4.03 -32.07 -1.38
C SER A 3 4.24 -32.51 -2.83
N GLN A 4 3.34 -32.12 -3.73
CA GLN A 4 3.48 -32.39 -5.17
C GLN A 4 4.69 -31.66 -5.79
N TYR A 5 5.04 -30.49 -5.26
CA TYR A 5 6.16 -29.68 -5.78
C TYR A 5 7.50 -30.06 -5.14
N PHE A 6 7.49 -30.57 -3.91
CA PHE A 6 8.68 -30.80 -3.09
C PHE A 6 8.71 -32.21 -2.51
N ASP A 7 9.00 -33.18 -3.38
CA ASP A 7 9.17 -34.61 -3.07
C ASP A 7 10.46 -35.14 -3.71
N TYR A 8 11.59 -34.48 -3.46
CA TYR A 8 12.87 -34.84 -4.07
C TYR A 8 13.42 -36.16 -3.51
N ARG A 9 13.87 -37.05 -4.41
CA ARG A 9 14.43 -38.36 -4.05
C ARG A 9 15.80 -38.25 -3.37
N ASP A 10 16.56 -37.23 -3.73
CA ASP A 10 17.88 -36.88 -3.22
C ASP A 10 17.84 -35.85 -2.09
N ALA A 11 16.65 -35.62 -1.51
CA ALA A 11 16.49 -34.75 -0.35
C ALA A 11 17.32 -35.24 0.85
N ASP A 12 17.87 -34.30 1.60
CA ASP A 12 18.65 -34.53 2.83
C ASP A 12 17.96 -33.93 4.07
N LEU A 13 16.73 -33.45 3.91
CA LEU A 13 15.88 -32.85 4.94
C LEU A 13 14.39 -33.03 4.62
N VAL A 14 13.58 -33.20 5.66
CA VAL A 14 12.13 -33.09 5.60
C VAL A 14 11.66 -31.90 6.45
N LEU A 15 10.96 -30.93 5.84
CA LEU A 15 10.21 -29.93 6.60
C LEU A 15 8.78 -30.45 6.80
N ARG A 16 8.30 -30.50 8.04
CA ARG A 16 6.97 -30.97 8.40
C ARG A 16 6.12 -29.83 8.95
N CYS A 17 5.02 -29.51 8.27
CA CYS A 17 4.07 -28.51 8.75
C CYS A 17 3.13 -29.14 9.79
N SER A 18 3.28 -28.76 11.07
CA SER A 18 2.53 -29.37 12.19
C SER A 18 1.16 -28.73 12.44
N SER A 19 0.86 -27.58 11.82
CA SER A 19 -0.37 -26.80 12.05
C SER A 19 -1.57 -27.22 11.20
N SER A 20 -1.41 -28.16 10.27
CA SER A 20 -2.49 -28.68 9.41
C SER A 20 -3.09 -29.97 9.98
N PRO A 21 -4.42 -30.21 9.87
CA PRO A 21 -5.04 -31.46 10.29
C PRO A 21 -4.47 -32.70 9.57
N THR A 22 -3.84 -32.50 8.41
CA THR A 22 -2.99 -33.50 7.76
C THR A 22 -1.56 -32.93 7.62
N PRO A 23 -0.56 -33.53 8.29
CA PRO A 23 0.82 -33.08 8.16
C PRO A 23 1.32 -33.33 6.72
N LEU A 24 1.76 -32.25 6.09
CA LEU A 24 2.39 -32.27 4.78
C LEU A 24 3.91 -32.14 4.98
N ASP A 25 4.62 -33.11 4.39
CA ASP A 25 6.07 -33.22 4.42
C ASP A 25 6.63 -32.67 3.11
N PHE A 26 7.62 -31.78 3.22
CA PHE A 26 8.38 -31.23 2.10
C PHE A 26 9.77 -31.86 2.13
N ARG A 27 10.08 -32.71 1.15
CA ARG A 27 11.43 -33.29 1.01
C ARG A 27 12.28 -32.32 0.22
N VAL A 28 13.28 -31.74 0.87
CA VAL A 28 14.05 -30.57 0.39
C VAL A 28 15.54 -30.74 0.67
N HIS A 29 16.35 -29.83 0.14
CA HIS A 29 17.81 -29.81 0.26
C HIS A 29 18.29 -28.74 1.24
N LYS A 30 19.10 -29.13 2.24
CA LYS A 30 19.74 -28.23 3.20
C LYS A 30 20.61 -27.20 2.53
N CYS A 31 21.31 -27.55 1.45
CA CYS A 31 22.20 -26.63 0.74
C CYS A 31 21.45 -25.43 0.14
N ILE A 32 20.27 -25.65 -0.45
CA ILE A 32 19.43 -24.59 -1.02
C ILE A 32 18.87 -23.73 0.10
N LEU A 33 18.31 -24.34 1.15
CA LEU A 33 17.80 -23.60 2.30
C LEU A 33 18.89 -22.77 2.99
N SER A 34 20.09 -23.32 3.17
CA SER A 34 21.22 -22.61 3.78
C SER A 34 21.74 -21.45 2.93
N ALA A 35 21.67 -21.59 1.60
CA ALA A 35 22.04 -20.53 0.67
C ALA A 35 21.00 -19.39 0.69
N ALA A 36 19.72 -19.73 0.83
CA ALA A 36 18.63 -18.76 0.79
C ALA A 36 18.28 -18.13 2.15
N SER A 37 18.64 -18.79 3.26
CA SER A 37 18.25 -18.42 4.62
C SER A 37 19.42 -18.59 5.59
N PRO A 38 19.93 -17.48 6.17
CA PRO A 38 20.85 -17.51 7.30
C PRO A 38 20.29 -18.30 8.49
N PHE A 39 19.00 -18.16 8.78
CA PHE A 39 18.33 -18.92 9.83
C PHE A 39 18.52 -20.43 9.65
N PHE A 40 18.21 -20.97 8.47
CA PHE A 40 18.34 -22.40 8.23
C PHE A 40 19.81 -22.84 8.22
N ARG A 41 20.69 -22.04 7.62
CA ARG A 41 22.14 -22.29 7.64
C ARG A 41 22.65 -22.48 9.06
N ASP A 42 22.32 -21.55 9.96
CA ASP A 42 22.80 -21.56 11.34
C ASP A 42 22.12 -22.69 12.13
N MET A 43 20.81 -22.90 11.95
CA MET A 43 20.06 -23.99 12.58
C MET A 43 20.66 -25.37 12.27
N PHE A 44 21.12 -25.60 11.04
CA PHE A 44 21.74 -26.88 10.67
C PHE A 44 23.13 -27.11 11.30
N THR A 45 23.76 -26.08 11.87
CA THR A 45 25.03 -26.22 12.61
C THR A 45 24.84 -26.62 14.07
N LEU A 46 23.62 -26.53 14.60
CA LEU A 46 23.34 -26.81 16.01
C LEU A 46 23.47 -28.31 16.30
N PRO A 47 24.03 -28.70 17.47
CA PRO A 47 24.09 -30.10 17.87
C PRO A 47 22.66 -30.67 17.98
N GLN A 48 22.37 -31.67 17.16
CA GLN A 48 21.13 -32.44 17.27
C GLN A 48 21.26 -33.40 18.47
N ALA A 49 20.15 -33.67 19.17
CA ALA A 49 20.14 -34.73 20.18
C ALA A 49 20.53 -36.07 19.51
N PRO A 50 21.25 -36.97 20.20
CA PRO A 50 21.63 -38.25 19.61
C PRO A 50 20.36 -39.01 19.22
N HIS A 51 20.14 -39.13 17.90
CA HIS A 51 19.15 -40.05 17.37
C HIS A 51 19.61 -41.47 17.71
N ASN A 52 18.71 -42.27 18.28
CA ASN A 52 18.93 -43.70 18.44
C ASN A 52 19.09 -44.30 17.05
N SER A 53 20.34 -44.52 16.63
CA SER A 53 20.76 -44.91 15.29
C SER A 53 20.45 -46.38 14.94
N ASP A 54 19.41 -46.96 15.54
CA ASP A 54 19.00 -48.35 15.33
C ASP A 54 17.79 -48.49 14.38
N GLU A 55 17.19 -47.39 13.92
CA GLU A 55 16.18 -47.36 12.86
C GLU A 55 16.74 -46.60 11.64
N GLY A 56 16.92 -47.31 10.52
CA GLY A 56 17.79 -46.89 9.42
C GLY A 56 17.30 -45.74 8.54
N ASP A 57 18.23 -45.11 7.81
CA ASP A 57 18.06 -44.21 6.64
C ASP A 57 16.96 -43.13 6.71
N GLU A 58 16.42 -42.79 7.88
CA GLU A 58 15.41 -41.74 7.98
C GLU A 58 16.04 -40.34 7.93
N LEU A 59 15.55 -39.54 6.97
CA LEU A 59 15.97 -38.14 6.80
C LEU A 59 15.62 -37.31 8.05
N PRO A 60 16.47 -36.34 8.43
CA PRO A 60 16.17 -35.46 9.55
C PRO A 60 14.89 -34.66 9.28
N ILE A 61 14.00 -34.62 10.28
CA ILE A 61 12.71 -33.93 10.21
C ILE A 61 12.77 -32.66 11.04
N VAL A 62 12.44 -31.53 10.42
CA VAL A 62 12.30 -30.23 11.10
C VAL A 62 10.83 -29.83 11.05
N GLU A 63 10.23 -29.65 12.23
CA GLU A 63 8.88 -29.14 12.34
C GLU A 63 8.82 -27.63 12.15
N VAL A 64 7.88 -27.17 11.32
CA VAL A 64 7.61 -25.76 11.06
C VAL A 64 6.17 -25.44 11.45
N SER A 65 5.94 -24.21 11.93
CA SER A 65 4.63 -23.78 12.45
C SER A 65 3.68 -23.30 11.35
N GLU A 66 4.23 -22.96 10.19
CA GLU A 66 3.56 -22.40 9.04
C GLU A 66 2.60 -23.43 8.43
N GLY A 67 1.50 -22.94 7.88
CA GLY A 67 0.62 -23.78 7.08
C GLY A 67 1.34 -24.31 5.84
N SER A 68 0.91 -25.49 5.37
CA SER A 68 1.49 -26.12 4.18
C SER A 68 1.49 -25.20 2.95
N SER A 69 0.40 -24.45 2.73
CA SER A 69 0.31 -23.48 1.63
C SER A 69 1.37 -22.38 1.72
N THR A 70 1.55 -21.78 2.90
CA THR A 70 2.56 -20.75 3.16
C THR A 70 3.97 -21.28 2.94
N MET A 71 4.26 -22.47 3.48
CA MET A 71 5.57 -23.10 3.34
C MET A 71 5.87 -23.44 1.88
N GLU A 72 4.90 -23.96 1.14
CA GLU A 72 5.04 -24.24 -0.29
C GLU A 72 5.34 -22.95 -1.08
N MET A 73 4.58 -21.87 -0.86
CA MET A 73 4.83 -20.58 -1.52
C MET A 73 6.23 -20.04 -1.21
N LEU A 74 6.64 -20.11 0.07
CA LEU A 74 7.95 -19.65 0.49
C LEU A 74 9.09 -20.45 -0.18
N LEU A 75 8.97 -21.77 -0.21
CA LEU A 75 9.95 -22.66 -0.86
C LEU A 75 10.06 -22.38 -2.36
N ARG A 76 8.95 -22.07 -3.03
CA ARG A 76 8.95 -21.75 -4.47
C ARG A 76 9.72 -20.47 -4.81
N TYR A 77 9.94 -19.56 -3.86
CA TYR A 77 10.80 -18.38 -4.09
C TYR A 77 12.30 -18.68 -4.01
N VAL A 78 12.70 -19.78 -3.36
CA VAL A 78 14.12 -20.12 -3.13
C VAL A 78 14.59 -21.31 -3.96
N TYR A 79 13.66 -22.13 -4.45
CA TYR A 79 13.95 -23.19 -5.41
C TYR A 79 13.86 -22.69 -6.86
N PRO A 80 14.60 -23.31 -7.81
CA PRO A 80 14.55 -22.96 -9.23
C PRO A 80 13.27 -23.51 -9.89
N VAL A 81 12.11 -23.05 -9.42
CA VAL A 81 10.77 -23.40 -9.91
C VAL A 81 10.00 -22.13 -10.21
N LEU A 82 8.78 -22.26 -10.74
CA LEU A 82 7.95 -21.09 -11.00
C LEU A 82 7.51 -20.45 -9.67
N ASN A 83 7.71 -19.13 -9.57
CA ASN A 83 7.20 -18.33 -8.46
C ASN A 83 5.70 -18.58 -8.24
N PRO A 84 5.23 -18.57 -6.98
CA PRO A 84 3.82 -18.70 -6.69
C PRO A 84 3.04 -17.47 -7.15
N THR A 85 1.76 -17.67 -7.44
CA THR A 85 0.81 -16.59 -7.62
C THR A 85 0.25 -16.20 -6.26
N ILE A 86 0.32 -14.91 -5.92
CA ILE A 86 -0.28 -14.36 -4.71
C ILE A 86 -1.43 -13.45 -5.13
N ASP A 87 -2.64 -13.89 -4.84
CA ASP A 87 -3.85 -13.20 -5.30
C ASP A 87 -4.41 -12.25 -4.23
N THR A 88 -4.21 -12.56 -2.95
CA THR A 88 -4.77 -11.82 -1.83
C THR A 88 -3.69 -11.20 -0.94
N LEU A 89 -4.03 -10.12 -0.25
CA LEU A 89 -3.15 -9.53 0.78
C LEU A 89 -3.04 -10.43 2.02
N ASP A 90 -4.04 -11.27 2.30
CA ASP A 90 -3.98 -12.23 3.40
C ASP A 90 -2.88 -13.27 3.17
N ASP A 91 -2.83 -13.85 1.96
CA ASP A 91 -1.75 -14.77 1.57
C ASP A 91 -0.40 -14.06 1.59
N LEU A 92 -0.32 -12.85 1.03
CA LEU A 92 0.91 -12.05 1.00
C LEU A 92 1.46 -11.82 2.41
N THR A 93 0.63 -11.37 3.34
CA THR A 93 1.03 -11.04 4.71
C THR A 93 1.57 -12.27 5.45
N VAL A 94 0.90 -13.42 5.33
CA VAL A 94 1.32 -14.65 6.01
C VAL A 94 2.63 -15.19 5.42
N VAL A 95 2.80 -15.12 4.09
CA VAL A 95 4.06 -15.53 3.44
C VAL A 95 5.20 -14.57 3.77
N LEU A 96 4.92 -13.25 3.84
CA LEU A 96 5.92 -12.24 4.23
C LEU A 96 6.37 -12.44 5.68
N GLU A 97 5.44 -12.75 6.59
CA GLU A 97 5.75 -13.08 7.99
C GLU A 97 6.69 -14.29 8.09
N ALA A 98 6.39 -15.36 7.34
CA ALA A 98 7.25 -16.54 7.28
C ALA A 98 8.63 -16.21 6.64
N ALA A 99 8.66 -15.38 5.59
CA ALA A 99 9.89 -14.97 4.93
C ALA A 99 10.81 -14.20 5.89
N TYR A 100 10.27 -13.30 6.71
CA TYR A 100 11.02 -12.61 7.76
C TYR A 100 11.47 -13.57 8.87
N LYS A 101 10.58 -14.45 9.34
CA LYS A 101 10.90 -15.43 10.39
C LYS A 101 12.10 -16.31 10.00
N TYR A 102 12.15 -16.71 8.72
CA TYR A 102 13.22 -17.54 8.19
C TYR A 102 14.34 -16.76 7.52
N ASP A 103 14.36 -15.44 7.61
CA ASP A 103 15.39 -14.57 7.02
C ASP A 103 15.66 -14.89 5.53
N MET A 104 14.59 -15.05 4.74
CA MET A 104 14.66 -15.38 3.31
C MET A 104 14.62 -14.12 2.46
N VAL A 105 15.77 -13.46 2.34
CA VAL A 105 15.92 -12.15 1.68
C VAL A 105 15.28 -12.09 0.28
N VAL A 106 15.49 -13.11 -0.56
CA VAL A 106 14.92 -13.14 -1.93
C VAL A 106 13.39 -13.14 -1.92
N ALA A 107 12.79 -13.90 -0.99
CA ALA A 107 11.34 -13.94 -0.84
C ALA A 107 10.82 -12.60 -0.32
N ILE A 108 11.48 -12.00 0.69
CA ILE A 108 11.12 -10.68 1.24
C ILE A 108 11.09 -9.63 0.14
N GLU A 109 12.17 -9.47 -0.63
CA GLU A 109 12.25 -8.46 -1.70
C GLU A 109 11.20 -8.66 -2.81
N THR A 110 10.93 -9.93 -3.14
CA THR A 110 9.89 -10.25 -4.13
C THR A 110 8.50 -9.88 -3.62
N LEU A 111 8.19 -10.20 -2.36
CA LEU A 111 6.91 -9.90 -1.72
C LEU A 111 6.69 -8.40 -1.50
N ARG A 112 7.75 -7.66 -1.16
CA ARG A 112 7.74 -6.18 -1.08
C ARG A 112 7.34 -5.56 -2.42
N THR A 113 7.89 -6.07 -3.52
CA THR A 113 7.52 -5.62 -4.87
C THR A 113 6.07 -5.96 -5.20
N LEU A 114 5.59 -7.14 -4.82
CA LEU A 114 4.20 -7.56 -5.03
C LEU A 114 3.20 -6.74 -4.20
N LEU A 115 3.59 -6.32 -2.99
CA LEU A 115 2.77 -5.48 -2.11
C LEU A 115 2.42 -4.14 -2.76
N LEU A 116 3.30 -3.62 -3.62
CA LEU A 116 3.12 -2.35 -4.33
C LEU A 116 2.48 -2.50 -5.72
N LEU A 117 1.87 -3.65 -6.03
CA LEU A 117 1.14 -3.79 -7.29
C LEU A 117 -0.04 -2.79 -7.36
N PRO A 118 -0.29 -2.16 -8.53
CA PRO A 118 -1.35 -1.15 -8.67
C PRO A 118 -2.73 -1.61 -8.20
N ARG A 119 -3.09 -2.87 -8.46
CA ARG A 119 -4.36 -3.47 -8.02
C ARG A 119 -4.57 -3.35 -6.51
N PHE A 120 -3.54 -3.57 -5.70
CA PHE A 120 -3.65 -3.49 -4.25
C PHE A 120 -3.63 -2.02 -3.79
N LEU A 121 -2.76 -1.19 -4.38
CA LEU A 121 -2.64 0.23 -4.03
C LEU A 121 -3.91 1.03 -4.34
N GLU A 122 -4.64 0.67 -5.39
CA GLU A 122 -5.90 1.33 -5.76
C GLU A 122 -7.08 0.82 -4.94
N GLU A 123 -7.12 -0.47 -4.60
CA GLU A 123 -8.24 -1.07 -3.88
C GLU A 123 -8.17 -0.87 -2.36
N THR A 124 -7.00 -1.09 -1.76
CA THR A 124 -6.83 -1.09 -0.29
C THR A 124 -5.53 -0.42 0.21
N PRO A 125 -5.29 0.86 -0.13
CA PRO A 125 -4.04 1.54 0.23
C PRO A 125 -3.83 1.69 1.75
N THR A 126 -4.90 1.81 2.55
CA THR A 126 -4.80 1.84 4.03
C THR A 126 -4.28 0.52 4.59
N ARG A 127 -4.73 -0.61 4.02
CA ARG A 127 -4.27 -1.95 4.40
C ARG A 127 -2.80 -2.14 4.04
N ILE A 128 -2.38 -1.73 2.85
CA ILE A 128 -0.96 -1.78 2.46
C ILE A 128 -0.11 -0.92 3.38
N TYR A 129 -0.55 0.31 3.69
CA TYR A 129 0.16 1.17 4.63
C TYR A 129 0.33 0.48 5.99
N ALA A 130 -0.70 -0.22 6.47
CA ALA A 130 -0.64 -0.97 7.72
C ALA A 130 0.36 -2.14 7.65
N ILE A 131 0.33 -2.94 6.57
CA ILE A 131 1.28 -4.03 6.33
C ILE A 131 2.70 -3.48 6.26
N ALA A 132 2.95 -2.46 5.44
CA ALA A 132 4.27 -1.85 5.31
C ALA A 132 4.78 -1.30 6.65
N SER A 133 3.92 -0.64 7.42
CA SER A 133 4.25 -0.14 8.76
C SER A 133 4.55 -1.27 9.75
N ARG A 134 3.77 -2.36 9.73
CA ARG A 134 3.97 -3.53 10.59
C ARG A 134 5.35 -4.17 10.37
N PHE A 135 5.81 -4.24 9.13
CA PHE A 135 7.09 -4.83 8.75
C PHE A 135 8.22 -3.80 8.61
N GLU A 136 8.03 -2.57 9.09
CA GLU A 136 9.02 -1.47 9.03
C GLU A 136 9.55 -1.16 7.60
N LEU A 137 8.70 -1.40 6.60
CA LEU A 137 8.94 -1.14 5.19
C LEU A 137 8.69 0.34 4.85
N GLU A 138 9.60 1.21 5.28
CA GLU A 138 9.41 2.68 5.21
C GLU A 138 9.17 3.21 3.78
N GLU A 139 9.85 2.65 2.77
CA GLU A 139 9.68 3.11 1.38
C GLU A 139 8.31 2.69 0.81
N GLU A 140 7.88 1.47 1.11
CA GLU A 140 6.55 0.97 0.77
C GLU A 140 5.46 1.76 1.50
N ALA A 141 5.68 2.10 2.77
CA ALA A 141 4.76 2.90 3.57
C ALA A 141 4.61 4.31 2.99
N LYS A 142 5.71 4.94 2.53
CA LYS A 142 5.65 6.23 1.80
C LYS A 142 4.82 6.11 0.53
N VAL A 143 5.07 5.09 -0.31
CA VAL A 143 4.29 4.87 -1.53
C VAL A 143 2.80 4.71 -1.21
N ALA A 144 2.46 3.82 -0.27
CA ALA A 144 1.07 3.57 0.14
C ALA A 144 0.40 4.83 0.70
N SER A 145 1.11 5.60 1.54
CA SER A 145 0.59 6.83 2.14
C SER A 145 0.11 7.83 1.08
N ARG A 146 0.80 7.92 -0.05
CA ARG A 146 0.38 8.77 -1.17
C ARG A 146 -0.97 8.35 -1.76
N TYR A 147 -1.20 7.05 -1.91
CA TYR A 147 -2.46 6.53 -2.44
C TYR A 147 -3.62 6.75 -1.45
N THR A 148 -3.34 6.73 -0.14
CA THR A 148 -4.38 7.02 0.85
C THR A 148 -4.95 8.44 0.72
N LEU A 149 -4.23 9.40 0.14
CA LEU A 149 -4.74 10.78 -0.05
C LEU A 149 -5.98 10.85 -0.97
N LYS A 150 -6.24 9.81 -1.75
CA LYS A 150 -7.38 9.73 -2.69
C LYS A 150 -8.66 9.22 -2.03
N ILE A 151 -8.61 8.79 -0.78
CA ILE A 151 -9.72 8.16 -0.07
C ILE A 151 -9.96 8.87 1.26
N ASN A 152 -11.15 8.70 1.82
CA ASN A 152 -11.40 9.09 3.20
C ASN A 152 -10.83 8.01 4.12
N VAL A 153 -9.66 8.26 4.71
CA VAL A 153 -8.99 7.30 5.62
C VAL A 153 -9.86 6.93 6.81
N LEU A 154 -10.73 7.84 7.28
CA LEU A 154 -11.58 7.60 8.45
C LEU A 154 -12.79 6.72 8.16
N ASP A 155 -13.24 6.65 6.90
CA ASP A 155 -14.37 5.80 6.48
C ASP A 155 -13.92 4.44 5.95
N CYS A 156 -12.62 4.16 5.95
CA CYS A 156 -12.09 2.90 5.45
C CYS A 156 -12.43 1.72 6.37
N PRO A 157 -12.66 0.52 5.81
CA PRO A 157 -12.86 -0.67 6.61
C PRO A 157 -11.64 -0.95 7.48
N LEU A 158 -11.87 -1.32 8.75
CA LEU A 158 -10.81 -1.72 9.66
C LEU A 158 -10.22 -3.06 9.21
N SER A 159 -8.96 -3.05 8.81
CA SER A 159 -8.21 -4.28 8.55
C SER A 159 -7.60 -4.83 9.84
N GLU A 160 -7.44 -6.15 9.91
CA GLU A 160 -6.71 -6.81 10.99
C GLU A 160 -5.24 -6.34 11.05
N ASP A 161 -4.67 -5.95 9.91
CA ASP A 161 -3.31 -5.41 9.82
C ASP A 161 -3.11 -4.12 10.65
N LEU A 162 -4.17 -3.33 10.87
CA LEU A 162 -4.12 -2.14 11.73
C LEU A 162 -3.88 -2.47 13.21
N LYS A 163 -4.14 -3.71 13.65
CA LYS A 163 -3.89 -4.13 15.03
C LYS A 163 -2.40 -4.19 15.38
N PHE A 164 -1.55 -4.29 14.35
CA PHE A 164 -0.11 -4.47 14.51
C PHE A 164 0.69 -3.16 14.33
N ILE A 165 0.03 -2.06 13.97
CA ILE A 165 0.70 -0.77 13.86
C ILE A 165 0.61 0.02 15.17
N SER A 166 1.64 0.81 15.43
CA SER A 166 1.64 1.72 16.56
C SER A 166 0.67 2.88 16.34
N ALA A 167 0.19 3.46 17.45
CA ALA A 167 -0.56 4.72 17.41
C ALA A 167 0.25 5.85 16.75
N TYR A 168 1.58 5.81 16.85
CA TYR A 168 2.48 6.76 16.18
C TYR A 168 2.39 6.64 14.65
N GLN A 169 2.50 5.43 14.09
CA GLN A 169 2.40 5.20 12.65
C GLN A 169 1.03 5.60 12.10
N TYR A 170 -0.04 5.29 12.85
CA TYR A 170 -1.39 5.72 12.47
C TYR A 170 -1.54 7.24 12.53
N HIS A 171 -1.06 7.89 13.60
CA HIS A 171 -1.11 9.34 13.75
C HIS A 171 -0.28 10.05 12.67
N ARG A 172 0.88 9.51 12.27
CA ARG A 172 1.72 10.04 11.18
C ARG A 172 0.95 10.09 9.85
N LEU A 173 0.14 9.07 9.55
CA LEU A 173 -0.73 9.04 8.37
C LEU A 173 -1.81 10.13 8.44
N LEU A 174 -2.49 10.27 9.57
CA LEU A 174 -3.53 11.30 9.76
C LEU A 174 -2.94 12.72 9.69
N ASP A 175 -1.74 12.90 10.22
CA ASP A 175 -1.04 14.19 10.17
C ASP A 175 -0.66 14.57 8.73
N LEU A 176 -0.20 13.61 7.92
CA LEU A 176 0.00 13.83 6.47
C LEU A 176 -1.28 14.37 5.80
N HIS A 177 -2.42 13.71 6.05
CA HIS A 177 -3.72 14.13 5.49
C HIS A 177 -4.09 15.54 5.95
N ARG A 178 -3.98 15.81 7.25
CA ARG A 178 -4.30 17.11 7.84
C ARG A 178 -3.41 18.23 7.30
N GLN A 179 -2.10 18.02 7.26
CA GLN A 179 -1.13 19.01 6.80
C GLN A 179 -1.33 19.30 5.32
N ARG A 180 -1.50 18.26 4.49
CA ARG A 180 -1.75 18.44 3.06
C ARG A 180 -3.08 19.12 2.79
N ALA A 181 -4.16 18.75 3.49
CA ALA A 181 -5.46 19.40 3.39
C ALA A 181 -5.37 20.91 3.72
N LYS A 182 -4.67 21.25 4.80
CA LYS A 182 -4.43 22.64 5.20
C LYS A 182 -3.67 23.41 4.12
N ALA A 183 -2.52 22.88 3.67
CA ALA A 183 -1.71 23.53 2.64
C ALA A 183 -2.46 23.68 1.30
N ALA A 184 -3.24 22.67 0.91
CA ALA A 184 -4.08 22.71 -0.28
C ALA A 184 -5.17 23.80 -0.19
N GLN A 185 -5.81 23.96 0.98
CA GLN A 185 -6.81 25.00 1.20
C GLN A 185 -6.21 26.41 1.23
N GLU A 186 -4.99 26.57 1.76
CA GLU A 186 -4.26 27.85 1.75
C GLU A 186 -3.92 28.31 0.33
N LEU A 187 -3.79 27.39 -0.63
CA LEU A 187 -3.56 27.71 -2.04
C LEU A 187 -4.83 28.16 -2.78
N LEU A 188 -6.04 27.99 -2.21
CA LEU A 188 -7.30 28.39 -2.83
C LEU A 188 -7.47 29.92 -2.82
N HIS A 189 -6.69 30.60 -3.63
CA HIS A 189 -6.73 32.04 -3.82
C HIS A 189 -6.93 32.38 -5.30
N ILE A 190 -7.97 33.14 -5.61
CA ILE A 190 -8.24 33.63 -6.95
C ILE A 190 -7.51 34.96 -7.21
N PRO A 191 -6.78 35.11 -8.32
CA PRO A 191 -6.17 36.39 -8.66
C PRO A 191 -7.21 37.38 -9.21
N ASP A 192 -7.00 38.67 -8.93
CA ASP A 192 -7.88 39.78 -9.36
C ASP A 192 -8.07 39.89 -10.88
N THR A 193 -7.18 39.24 -11.65
CA THR A 193 -7.24 39.15 -13.11
C THR A 193 -8.37 38.24 -13.60
N VAL A 194 -8.87 37.31 -12.77
CA VAL A 194 -9.97 36.41 -13.15
C VAL A 194 -11.29 37.15 -12.97
N LYS A 195 -11.90 37.49 -14.11
CA LYS A 195 -13.15 38.24 -14.15
C LYS A 195 -14.25 37.44 -14.83
N CYS A 196 -15.45 37.56 -14.30
CA CYS A 196 -16.68 37.17 -14.99
C CYS A 196 -17.40 38.44 -15.44
N MET A 197 -17.66 38.58 -16.73
CA MET A 197 -18.23 39.78 -17.35
C MET A 197 -19.63 40.18 -16.82
N MET A 198 -20.29 39.32 -16.04
CA MET A 198 -21.62 39.57 -15.47
C MET A 198 -21.60 39.77 -13.95
N CYS A 199 -20.98 38.86 -13.19
CA CYS A 199 -21.10 38.86 -11.73
C CYS A 199 -19.92 39.52 -10.98
N ASN A 200 -18.81 39.82 -11.66
CA ASN A 200 -17.65 40.50 -11.09
C ASN A 200 -17.26 41.74 -11.95
N GLY A 201 -17.46 41.68 -13.27
CA GLY A 201 -17.04 42.72 -14.21
C GLY A 201 -17.71 44.09 -14.08
N THR A 202 -18.76 44.22 -13.27
CA THR A 202 -19.55 45.46 -13.09
C THR A 202 -19.11 46.31 -11.90
N HIS A 203 -18.23 45.80 -11.04
CA HIS A 203 -17.79 46.52 -9.83
C HIS A 203 -16.46 47.25 -10.09
N TYR A 204 -16.52 48.58 -10.25
CA TYR A 204 -15.33 49.43 -10.35
C TYR A 204 -14.68 49.62 -8.97
N GLY A 205 -13.38 49.32 -8.85
CA GLY A 205 -12.56 49.66 -7.68
C GLY A 205 -12.62 48.70 -6.48
N VAL A 206 -13.46 47.67 -6.51
CA VAL A 206 -13.53 46.63 -5.46
C VAL A 206 -13.54 45.24 -6.12
N PHE A 207 -12.54 44.41 -5.83
CA PHE A 207 -12.52 43.03 -6.29
C PHE A 207 -13.55 42.20 -5.51
N LEU A 208 -14.44 41.52 -6.23
CA LEU A 208 -15.35 40.53 -5.68
C LEU A 208 -15.15 39.23 -6.46
N PRO A 209 -14.85 38.09 -5.81
CA PRO A 209 -14.64 36.86 -6.56
C PRO A 209 -15.92 36.47 -7.34
N PRO A 210 -15.80 35.97 -8.59
CA PRO A 210 -16.94 35.48 -9.35
C PRO A 210 -17.77 34.47 -8.57
N LYS A 211 -19.08 34.42 -8.84
CA LYS A 211 -19.99 33.47 -8.16
C LYS A 211 -19.51 32.01 -8.26
N TRP A 212 -18.99 31.63 -9.43
CA TRP A 212 -18.45 30.27 -9.64
C TRP A 212 -17.27 29.98 -8.72
N TRP A 213 -16.40 30.98 -8.46
CA TRP A 213 -15.24 30.79 -7.59
C TRP A 213 -15.66 30.62 -6.14
N LYS A 214 -16.63 31.40 -5.66
CA LYS A 214 -17.15 31.24 -4.29
C LYS A 214 -17.69 29.84 -4.05
N ASP A 215 -18.53 29.34 -4.97
CA ASP A 215 -19.03 27.96 -4.92
C ASP A 215 -17.91 26.92 -5.01
N PHE A 216 -16.98 27.11 -5.96
CA PHE A 216 -15.83 26.23 -6.13
C PHE A 216 -15.00 26.15 -4.86
N GLU A 217 -14.65 27.29 -4.26
CA GLU A 217 -13.81 27.39 -3.08
C GLU A 217 -14.47 26.72 -1.86
N GLU A 218 -15.76 26.95 -1.63
CA GLU A 218 -16.50 26.31 -0.53
C GLU A 218 -16.54 24.80 -0.67
N ARG A 219 -16.91 24.29 -1.84
CA ARG A 219 -16.96 22.83 -2.09
C ARG A 219 -15.57 22.21 -2.12
N ALA A 220 -14.58 22.91 -2.67
CA ALA A 220 -13.20 22.42 -2.72
C ALA A 220 -12.60 22.33 -1.33
N LYS A 221 -12.87 23.29 -0.43
CA LYS A 221 -12.46 23.20 0.98
C LYS A 221 -13.04 21.97 1.66
N GLU A 222 -14.31 21.66 1.43
CA GLU A 222 -14.93 20.47 2.01
C GLU A 222 -14.34 19.19 1.45
N GLU A 223 -14.21 19.10 0.13
CA GLU A 223 -13.61 17.95 -0.55
C GLU A 223 -12.16 17.71 -0.10
N LEU A 224 -11.34 18.77 -0.01
CA LEU A 224 -9.93 18.68 0.40
C LEU A 224 -9.75 18.30 1.88
N ARG A 225 -10.76 18.47 2.74
CA ARG A 225 -10.71 17.94 4.12
C ARG A 225 -10.76 16.42 4.15
N VAL A 226 -11.48 15.84 3.20
CA VAL A 226 -11.72 14.40 3.12
C VAL A 226 -10.66 13.73 2.25
N ARG A 227 -10.37 14.30 1.08
CA ARG A 227 -9.41 13.80 0.09
C ARG A 227 -8.52 14.95 -0.36
N PRO A 228 -7.32 15.12 0.23
CA PRO A 228 -6.42 16.25 -0.08
C PRO A 228 -5.68 16.08 -1.42
N THR A 229 -6.42 15.82 -2.50
CA THR A 229 -5.92 15.62 -3.86
C THR A 229 -6.63 16.53 -4.86
N THR A 230 -6.02 16.69 -6.03
CA THR A 230 -6.54 17.54 -7.10
C THR A 230 -7.51 16.80 -8.04
N GLU A 231 -7.62 15.48 -7.93
CA GLU A 231 -8.36 14.63 -8.87
C GLU A 231 -9.85 14.99 -8.92
N VAL A 232 -10.47 15.20 -7.74
CA VAL A 232 -11.90 15.49 -7.64
C VAL A 232 -12.19 16.96 -7.95
N ILE A 233 -11.53 17.89 -7.27
CA ILE A 233 -11.88 19.32 -7.35
C ILE A 233 -11.61 19.91 -8.75
N PHE A 234 -10.62 19.41 -9.49
CA PHE A 234 -10.35 19.85 -10.86
C PHE A 234 -10.98 18.95 -11.93
N SER A 235 -11.84 18.01 -11.54
CA SER A 235 -12.60 17.22 -12.50
C SER A 235 -13.60 18.10 -13.26
N MET A 236 -13.91 17.71 -14.49
CA MET A 236 -14.88 18.43 -15.32
C MET A 236 -16.27 18.48 -14.67
N SER A 237 -16.68 17.40 -13.98
CA SER A 237 -17.96 17.35 -13.27
C SER A 237 -18.00 18.33 -12.10
N PHE A 238 -16.91 18.44 -11.33
CA PHE A 238 -16.84 19.36 -10.19
C PHE A 238 -16.83 20.83 -10.62
N LEU A 239 -16.09 21.17 -11.68
CA LEU A 239 -16.04 22.52 -12.25
C LEU A 239 -17.35 22.91 -12.95
N ALA A 240 -18.01 21.96 -13.63
CA ALA A 240 -19.28 22.19 -14.29
C ALA A 240 -20.39 22.59 -13.30
N GLN A 241 -20.38 22.05 -12.08
CA GLN A 241 -21.30 22.47 -11.03
C GLN A 241 -21.09 23.95 -10.65
N SER A 242 -19.84 24.39 -10.47
CA SER A 242 -19.52 25.81 -10.22
C SER A 242 -19.89 26.73 -11.38
N ALA A 243 -19.84 26.23 -12.62
CA ALA A 243 -20.25 27.01 -13.78
C ALA A 243 -21.77 27.33 -13.79
N GLN A 244 -22.59 26.57 -13.05
CA GLN A 244 -24.05 26.66 -13.03
C GLN A 244 -24.63 27.45 -11.85
N THR A 245 -23.82 28.26 -11.15
CA THR A 245 -24.20 29.01 -9.93
C THR A 245 -25.09 30.24 -10.18
N GLY A 246 -26.03 30.17 -11.12
CA GLY A 246 -26.99 31.25 -11.40
C GLY A 246 -26.40 32.47 -12.10
N CYS A 247 -25.31 32.32 -12.88
CA CYS A 247 -24.78 33.36 -13.74
C CYS A 247 -24.42 32.78 -15.11
N GLU A 248 -25.01 33.34 -16.17
CA GLU A 248 -24.91 32.82 -17.54
C GLU A 248 -23.50 32.87 -18.14
N ARG A 249 -22.62 33.73 -17.59
CA ARG A 249 -21.24 33.90 -18.09
C ARG A 249 -20.20 33.17 -17.24
N CYS A 250 -20.59 32.51 -16.14
CA CYS A 250 -19.65 31.77 -15.30
C CYS A 250 -18.98 30.62 -16.06
N ALA A 251 -19.71 29.90 -16.92
CA ALA A 251 -19.13 28.83 -17.73
C ALA A 251 -17.96 29.32 -18.60
N MET A 252 -18.14 30.45 -19.31
CA MET A 252 -17.07 31.05 -20.11
C MET A 252 -15.92 31.53 -19.22
N SER A 253 -16.22 32.16 -18.08
CA SER A 253 -15.21 32.65 -17.13
C SER A 253 -14.34 31.51 -16.58
N VAL A 254 -14.90 30.34 -16.32
CA VAL A 254 -14.15 29.13 -15.92
C VAL A 254 -13.20 28.68 -17.04
N LEU A 255 -13.66 28.66 -18.29
CA LEU A 255 -12.84 28.30 -19.44
C LEU A 255 -11.69 29.29 -19.66
N GLU A 256 -11.96 30.60 -19.56
CA GLU A 256 -10.93 31.64 -19.65
C GLU A 256 -9.93 31.57 -18.48
N ALA A 257 -10.37 31.10 -17.31
CA ALA A 257 -9.53 30.87 -16.14
C ALA A 257 -8.71 29.57 -16.19
N HIS A 258 -8.74 28.80 -17.28
CA HIS A 258 -8.04 27.52 -17.40
C HIS A 258 -6.53 27.59 -17.09
N TRP A 259 -5.85 28.66 -17.51
CA TRP A 259 -4.44 28.89 -17.22
C TRP A 259 -4.17 28.94 -15.71
N PHE A 260 -5.06 29.58 -14.95
CA PHE A 260 -4.96 29.73 -13.50
C PHE A 260 -5.30 28.41 -12.80
N LEU A 261 -6.37 27.74 -13.21
CA LEU A 261 -6.77 26.45 -12.64
C LEU A 261 -5.68 25.38 -12.86
N THR A 262 -5.02 25.39 -14.02
CA THR A 262 -3.89 24.50 -14.31
C THR A 262 -2.69 24.81 -13.44
N LYS A 263 -2.37 26.09 -13.25
CA LYS A 263 -1.29 26.52 -12.36
C LYS A 263 -1.58 26.13 -10.90
N LEU A 264 -2.80 26.37 -10.43
CA LEU A 264 -3.25 26.03 -9.08
C LEU A 264 -3.18 24.51 -8.85
N LYS A 265 -3.69 23.72 -9.79
CA LYS A 265 -3.59 22.26 -9.76
C LYS A 265 -2.14 21.81 -9.62
N LYS A 266 -1.24 22.35 -10.45
CA LYS A 266 0.20 22.04 -10.39
C LYS A 266 0.80 22.37 -9.03
N SER A 267 0.53 23.56 -8.48
CA SER A 267 1.02 23.95 -7.15
C SER A 267 0.51 23.01 -6.03
N MET A 268 -0.73 22.53 -6.15
CA MET A 268 -1.30 21.58 -5.19
C MET A 268 -0.70 20.17 -5.34
N ASP A 269 -0.42 19.74 -6.57
CA ASP A 269 0.21 18.44 -6.83
C ASP A 269 1.66 18.40 -6.31
N GLU A 270 2.36 19.53 -6.29
CA GLU A 270 3.72 19.70 -5.75
C GLU A 270 3.80 19.68 -4.22
N LEU A 271 2.67 19.72 -3.51
CA LEU A 271 2.66 19.61 -2.04
C LEU A 271 3.26 18.26 -1.57
N PRO A 272 3.78 18.18 -0.33
CA PRO A 272 4.23 16.92 0.25
C PRO A 272 3.14 15.85 0.22
N SER A 273 3.44 14.70 -0.37
CA SER A 273 2.46 13.64 -0.68
C SER A 273 2.74 12.30 -0.01
N THR A 274 3.73 12.24 0.87
CA THR A 274 4.12 11.03 1.61
C THR A 274 4.44 11.39 3.05
N ILE A 275 4.36 10.39 3.93
CA ILE A 275 4.80 10.49 5.32
C ILE A 275 6.30 10.76 5.48
#